data_AF-A0A293LMZ8-F1
#
_entry.id   AF-A0A293LMZ8-F1
#
_cell.length_a   1.000
_cell.length_b   1.000
_cell.length_c   1.000
_cell.angle_alpha   90.00
_cell.angle_beta   90.00
_cell.angle_gamma   90.00
#
_symmetry.space_group_name_H-M   'P 1'
#
loop_
_entity.id
_entity.type
_entity.pdbx_description
1 polymer ?
#
loop_
_entity_poly.entity_id
_entity_poly.type
_entity_poly.pdbx_seq_one_letter_code
_entity_poly.pdbx_strand_id
1 'polypeptide(L)'
;MALSRKKQRMKQPDWLENGEGHYKTRTFVFQSHKESLTVKITEMLDPSYGMYVWPCGPVLAQYLWYHREHIKGKRVLELGAGTGLPGILAALLGCRVTLSDSATLSHCLRHCQRNVEANGLTPAEVPVVGITWGLFSPALFQLGPIDIILGSDCFYDPKGG
;
A
#
# COMPACT_ATOMS: atom_id res chain seq x y z
N MET A 1 -35.53 25.08 11.72
CA MET A 1 -35.08 25.23 10.32
C MET A 1 -33.74 24.51 10.20
N ALA A 2 -33.73 23.26 9.73
CA ALA A 2 -32.53 22.41 9.71
C ALA A 2 -31.89 22.42 8.31
N LEU A 3 -30.65 22.86 8.21
CA LEU A 3 -29.87 22.88 6.98
C LEU A 3 -29.29 21.49 6.69
N SER A 4 -29.91 20.79 5.74
CA SER A 4 -29.39 19.54 5.15
C SER A 4 -28.13 19.82 4.33
N ARG A 5 -26.94 19.50 4.87
CA ARG A 5 -25.69 19.49 4.10
C ARG A 5 -25.63 18.24 3.23
N LYS A 6 -25.84 18.40 1.91
CA LYS A 6 -25.62 17.35 0.91
C LYS A 6 -24.15 16.93 0.97
N LYS A 7 -23.87 15.68 1.34
CA LYS A 7 -22.57 15.03 1.09
C LYS A 7 -22.38 14.92 -0.42
N GLN A 8 -21.61 15.84 -0.99
CA GLN A 8 -21.19 15.75 -2.39
C GLN A 8 -20.14 14.65 -2.48
N ARG A 9 -20.57 13.44 -2.86
CA ARG A 9 -19.67 12.35 -3.25
C ARG A 9 -18.89 12.88 -4.46
N MET A 10 -17.60 13.12 -4.30
CA MET A 10 -16.73 13.42 -5.44
C MET A 10 -16.89 12.29 -6.46
N LYS A 11 -17.40 12.62 -7.65
CA LYS A 11 -17.38 11.70 -8.78
C LYS A 11 -15.92 11.52 -9.19
N GLN A 12 -15.50 10.28 -9.38
CA GLN A 12 -14.18 10.00 -9.96
C GLN A 12 -14.16 10.59 -11.37
N PRO A 13 -13.11 11.35 -11.76
CA PRO A 13 -13.02 11.89 -13.11
C PRO A 13 -12.78 10.80 -14.16
N ASP A 14 -13.31 11.04 -15.35
CA ASP A 14 -13.39 10.08 -16.46
C ASP A 14 -12.01 9.53 -16.89
N TRP A 15 -10.92 10.28 -16.66
CA TRP A 15 -9.55 9.87 -16.97
C TRP A 15 -9.02 8.70 -16.13
N LEU A 16 -9.61 8.42 -14.96
CA LEU A 16 -9.31 7.20 -14.19
C LEU A 16 -9.82 5.93 -14.88
N GLU A 17 -10.94 6.03 -15.61
CA GLU A 17 -11.51 4.94 -16.39
C GLU A 17 -10.82 4.82 -17.75
N ASN A 18 -10.42 5.95 -18.34
CA ASN A 18 -9.77 6.02 -19.65
C ASN A 18 -8.24 5.81 -19.61
N GLY A 19 -7.63 5.78 -18.42
CA GLY A 19 -6.19 5.52 -18.26
C GLY A 19 -5.25 6.72 -18.46
N GLU A 20 -5.79 7.94 -18.54
CA GLU A 20 -5.03 9.18 -18.82
C GLU A 20 -4.48 9.86 -17.54
N GLY A 21 -4.11 9.07 -16.53
CA GLY A 21 -3.34 9.58 -15.39
C GLY A 21 -1.87 9.76 -15.78
N HIS A 22 -1.22 10.85 -15.37
CA HIS A 22 0.23 10.95 -15.45
C HIS A 22 0.85 10.01 -14.41
N TYR A 23 1.13 8.78 -14.83
CA TYR A 23 1.83 7.80 -14.02
C TYR A 23 3.34 7.93 -14.20
N LYS A 24 4.08 7.78 -13.11
CA LYS A 24 5.53 7.68 -13.13
C LYS A 24 5.96 6.45 -12.35
N THR A 25 6.77 5.59 -12.97
CA THR A 25 7.38 4.48 -12.25
C THR A 25 8.66 4.95 -11.58
N ARG A 26 8.74 4.78 -10.26
CA ARG A 26 9.91 5.00 -9.45
C ARG A 26 10.52 3.66 -9.06
N THR A 27 11.84 3.56 -9.18
CA THR A 27 12.61 2.37 -8.83
C THR A 27 13.37 2.62 -7.54
N PHE A 28 13.19 1.74 -6.56
CA PHE A 28 13.90 1.72 -5.29
C PHE A 28 14.89 0.56 -5.31
N VAL A 29 16.17 0.86 -5.03
CA VAL A 29 17.24 -0.13 -5.02
C VAL A 29 17.75 -0.27 -3.60
N PHE A 30 17.62 -1.47 -3.05
CA PHE A 30 18.11 -1.85 -1.72
C PHE A 30 19.33 -2.74 -1.90
N GLN A 31 20.46 -2.34 -1.36
CA GLN A 31 21.73 -3.03 -1.61
C GLN A 31 22.58 -3.15 -0.35
N SER A 32 23.39 -4.21 -0.32
CA SER A 32 24.49 -4.41 0.60
C SER A 32 25.72 -4.85 -0.20
N HIS A 33 26.84 -5.16 0.47
CA HIS A 33 28.03 -5.66 -0.21
C HIS A 33 27.83 -7.01 -0.95
N LYS A 34 26.80 -7.79 -0.61
CA LYS A 34 26.61 -9.17 -1.11
C LYS A 34 25.37 -9.37 -1.97
N GLU A 35 24.42 -8.45 -1.91
CA GLU A 35 23.06 -8.67 -2.39
C GLU A 35 22.39 -7.34 -2.72
N SER A 36 21.50 -7.38 -3.71
CA SER A 36 20.73 -6.23 -4.18
C SER A 36 19.33 -6.68 -4.54
N LEU A 37 18.34 -5.86 -4.22
CA LEU A 37 16.93 -6.08 -4.50
C LEU A 37 16.32 -4.78 -4.99
N THR A 38 15.45 -4.88 -5.99
CA THR A 38 14.80 -3.72 -6.61
C THR A 38 13.29 -3.81 -6.45
N VAL A 39 12.66 -2.71 -6.04
CA VAL A 39 11.21 -2.57 -6.02
C VAL A 39 10.79 -1.44 -6.96
N LYS A 40 9.85 -1.72 -7.86
CA LYS A 40 9.26 -0.75 -8.78
C LYS A 40 7.89 -0.34 -8.26
N ILE A 41 7.65 0.96 -8.13
CA ILE A 41 6.36 1.50 -7.72
C ILE A 41 5.91 2.47 -8.80
N THR A 42 4.75 2.21 -9.38
CA THR A 42 4.05 3.18 -10.21
C THR A 42 3.32 4.15 -9.28
N GLU A 43 3.57 5.45 -9.46
CA GLU A 43 2.97 6.54 -8.69
C GLU A 43 2.02 7.33 -9.60
N MET A 44 0.89 7.79 -9.06
CA MET A 44 0.05 8.78 -9.70
C MET A 44 0.49 10.18 -9.26
N LEU A 45 0.83 11.03 -10.22
CA LEU A 45 1.41 12.36 -9.94
C LEU A 45 0.40 13.39 -9.45
N ASP A 46 -0.90 13.08 -9.48
CA ASP A 46 -1.94 13.95 -8.90
C ASP A 46 -2.02 13.72 -7.38
N PRO A 47 -1.63 14.71 -6.55
CA PRO A 47 -1.59 14.56 -5.09
C PRO A 47 -2.97 14.32 -4.47
N SER A 48 -4.06 14.69 -5.16
CA SER A 48 -5.43 14.56 -4.63
C SER A 48 -5.86 13.10 -4.42
N TYR A 49 -5.12 12.15 -4.98
CA TYR A 49 -5.40 10.72 -4.86
C TYR A 49 -4.55 10.00 -3.82
N GLY A 50 -3.47 10.63 -3.31
CA GLY A 50 -2.57 10.00 -2.34
C GLY A 50 -1.84 8.74 -2.83
N MET A 51 -1.85 8.47 -4.14
CA MET A 51 -1.28 7.28 -4.77
C MET A 51 0.20 7.49 -5.19
N TYR A 52 1.01 8.05 -4.29
CA TYR A 52 2.45 8.20 -4.44
C TYR A 52 3.16 7.69 -3.18
N VAL A 53 4.48 7.48 -3.26
CA VAL A 53 5.25 6.98 -2.14
C VAL A 53 5.51 8.12 -1.14
N TRP A 54 4.93 7.98 0.05
CA TRP A 54 5.14 8.92 1.16
C TRP A 54 6.53 8.76 1.78
N PRO A 55 7.10 9.82 2.40
CA PRO A 55 8.49 9.82 2.87
C PRO A 55 8.86 8.70 3.85
N CYS A 56 7.95 8.26 4.74
CA CYS A 56 8.26 7.15 5.66
C CYS A 56 8.26 5.78 4.98
N GLY A 57 7.65 5.64 3.80
CA GLY A 57 7.60 4.36 3.07
C GLY A 57 8.99 3.82 2.74
N PRO A 58 9.85 4.59 2.05
CA PRO A 58 11.23 4.20 1.76
C PRO A 58 12.07 4.00 3.02
N VAL A 59 11.82 4.75 4.09
CA VAL A 59 12.54 4.61 5.37
C VAL A 59 12.20 3.28 6.03
N LEU A 60 10.92 2.93 6.12
CA LEU A 60 10.47 1.64 6.65
C LEU A 60 10.96 0.48 5.78
N ALA A 61 10.90 0.62 4.46
CA ALA A 61 11.43 -0.37 3.53
C ALA A 61 12.95 -0.58 3.72
N GLN A 62 13.72 0.50 3.90
CA GLN A 62 15.15 0.42 4.19
C GLN A 62 15.42 -0.29 5.53
N TYR A 63 14.59 -0.05 6.55
CA TYR A 63 14.69 -0.75 7.83
C TYR A 63 14.44 -2.26 7.68
N LEU A 64 13.41 -2.65 6.93
CA LEU A 64 13.12 -4.06 6.62
C LEU A 64 14.27 -4.72 5.84
N TRP A 65 14.85 -4.02 4.86
CA TRP A 65 16.03 -4.49 4.15
C TRP A 65 17.19 -4.75 5.12
N TYR A 66 17.49 -3.82 6.02
CA TYR A 66 18.59 -3.97 6.97
C TYR A 66 18.39 -5.16 7.92
N HIS A 67 17.15 -5.42 8.35
CA HIS A 67 16.79 -6.51 9.27
C HIS A 67 16.21 -7.76 8.57
N ARG A 68 16.44 -7.93 7.26
CA ARG A 68 15.78 -8.96 6.42
C ARG A 68 15.89 -10.39 6.94
N GLU A 69 17.00 -10.75 7.58
CA GLU A 69 17.21 -12.08 8.17
C GLU A 69 16.24 -12.41 9.32
N HIS A 70 15.71 -11.38 10.00
CA HIS A 70 14.79 -11.57 11.14
C HIS A 70 13.33 -11.68 10.72
N ILE A 71 12.98 -11.23 9.52
CA ILE A 71 11.60 -11.17 9.03
C ILE A 71 11.27 -12.30 8.04
N LYS A 72 12.28 -12.98 7.49
CA LYS A 72 12.09 -14.07 6.53
C LYS A 72 11.12 -15.13 7.07
N GLY A 73 10.15 -15.51 6.24
CA GLY A 73 9.11 -16.48 6.58
C GLY A 73 8.02 -16.00 7.55
N LYS A 74 8.10 -14.77 8.08
CA LYS A 74 7.07 -14.18 8.94
C LYS A 74 5.83 -13.80 8.15
N ARG A 75 4.68 -13.82 8.82
CA ARG A 75 3.40 -13.34 8.30
C ARG A 75 3.26 -11.86 8.63
N VAL A 76 3.16 -11.04 7.58
CA VAL A 76 3.19 -9.59 7.67
C VAL A 76 1.86 -9.04 7.18
N LEU A 77 1.26 -8.15 7.97
CA LEU A 77 0.14 -7.32 7.55
C LEU A 77 0.64 -5.88 7.42
N GLU A 78 0.43 -5.24 6.27
CA GLU A 78 0.60 -3.79 6.14
C GLU A 78 -0.75 -3.09 6.20
N LEU A 79 -0.91 -2.18 7.16
CA LEU A 79 -2.10 -1.33 7.31
C LEU A 79 -1.84 0.01 6.62
N GLY A 80 -2.81 0.48 5.82
CA GLY A 80 -2.65 1.73 5.08
C GLY A 80 -1.51 1.66 4.06
N ALA A 81 -1.46 0.58 3.30
CA ALA A 81 -0.35 0.26 2.42
C ALA A 81 -0.14 1.30 1.31
N GLY A 82 -1.19 2.01 0.88
CA GLY A 82 -1.11 2.98 -0.21
C GLY A 82 -0.52 2.36 -1.47
N THR A 83 0.73 2.71 -1.80
CA THR A 83 1.45 2.13 -2.94
C THR A 83 2.04 0.73 -2.67
N GLY A 84 2.19 0.34 -1.40
CA GLY A 84 2.63 -0.98 -0.96
C GLY A 84 4.14 -1.19 -0.86
N LEU A 85 4.97 -0.14 -0.94
CA LEU A 85 6.43 -0.28 -1.00
C LEU A 85 7.03 -1.15 0.13
N PRO A 86 6.76 -0.91 1.43
CA PRO A 86 7.34 -1.72 2.50
C PRO A 86 6.91 -3.19 2.44
N GLY A 87 5.61 -3.46 2.25
CA GLY A 87 5.10 -4.82 2.20
C GLY A 87 5.51 -5.58 0.94
N ILE A 88 5.60 -4.93 -0.23
CA ILE A 88 6.13 -5.53 -1.46
C ILE A 88 7.60 -5.94 -1.25
N LEU A 89 8.42 -5.07 -0.63
CA LEU A 89 9.78 -5.42 -0.28
C LEU A 89 9.82 -6.63 0.67
N ALA A 90 8.99 -6.63 1.71
CA ALA A 90 8.91 -7.74 2.66
C ALA A 90 8.56 -9.07 1.96
N ALA A 91 7.66 -9.05 0.98
CA ALA A 91 7.29 -10.22 0.20
C ALA A 91 8.49 -10.76 -0.61
N LEU A 92 9.21 -9.88 -1.29
CA LEU A 92 10.42 -10.23 -2.04
C LEU A 92 11.55 -10.74 -1.13
N LEU A 93 11.57 -10.35 0.14
CA LEU A 93 12.47 -10.88 1.17
C LEU A 93 12.03 -12.23 1.76
N GLY A 94 10.92 -12.79 1.27
CA GLY A 94 10.41 -14.11 1.65
C GLY A 94 9.42 -14.09 2.82
N CYS A 95 8.79 -12.96 3.12
CA CYS A 95 7.65 -12.90 4.04
C CYS A 95 6.36 -13.37 3.36
N ARG A 96 5.38 -13.81 4.17
CA ARG A 96 4.00 -14.03 3.72
C ARG A 96 3.21 -12.76 3.98
N VAL A 97 2.94 -11.97 2.95
CA VAL A 97 2.44 -10.59 3.12
C VAL A 97 0.97 -10.50 2.75
N THR A 98 0.21 -9.77 3.55
CA THR A 98 -1.10 -9.23 3.18
C THR A 98 -1.01 -7.71 3.24
N LEU A 99 -1.36 -7.05 2.13
CA LEU A 99 -1.43 -5.59 2.08
C LEU A 99 -2.87 -5.17 2.34
N SER A 100 -3.07 -4.05 3.03
CA SER A 100 -4.41 -3.55 3.27
C SER A 100 -4.48 -2.03 3.22
N ASP A 101 -5.62 -1.54 2.74
CA ASP A 101 -5.97 -0.12 2.75
C ASP A 101 -7.50 0.02 2.93
N SER A 102 -8.03 1.24 2.97
CA SER A 102 -9.45 1.47 3.19
C SER A 102 -10.30 0.78 2.12
N ALA A 103 -11.26 -0.05 2.57
CA ALA A 103 -12.26 -0.67 1.71
C ALA A 103 -13.13 0.35 0.96
N THR A 104 -13.19 1.60 1.44
CA THR A 104 -13.92 2.69 0.79
C THR A 104 -13.16 3.32 -0.39
N LEU A 105 -11.88 2.99 -0.57
CA LEU A 105 -10.99 3.53 -1.60
C LEU A 105 -10.54 2.42 -2.56
N SER A 106 -11.48 1.87 -3.33
CA SER A 106 -11.21 0.75 -4.26
C SER A 106 -10.15 1.05 -5.31
N HIS A 107 -9.95 2.31 -5.68
CA HIS A 107 -8.87 2.72 -6.58
C HIS A 107 -7.49 2.55 -5.94
N CYS A 108 -7.31 2.89 -4.65
CA CYS A 108 -6.07 2.65 -3.93
C CYS A 108 -5.75 1.15 -3.85
N LEU A 109 -6.74 0.32 -3.56
CA LEU A 109 -6.57 -1.15 -3.54
C LEU A 109 -6.13 -1.69 -4.90
N ARG A 110 -6.80 -1.27 -6.00
CA ARG A 110 -6.39 -1.67 -7.37
C ARG A 110 -5.01 -1.16 -7.74
N HIS A 111 -4.65 0.05 -7.32
CA HIS A 111 -3.34 0.64 -7.58
C HIS A 111 -2.22 -0.10 -6.83
N CYS A 112 -2.44 -0.41 -5.56
CA CYS A 112 -1.54 -1.24 -4.76
C CYS A 112 -1.34 -2.62 -5.40
N GLN A 113 -2.43 -3.25 -5.88
CA GLN A 113 -2.35 -4.55 -6.57
C GLN A 113 -1.52 -4.49 -7.86
N ARG A 114 -1.62 -3.40 -8.64
CA ARG A 114 -0.77 -3.20 -9.82
C ARG A 114 0.70 -3.07 -9.45
N ASN A 115 1.02 -2.45 -8.31
CA ASN A 115 2.40 -2.37 -7.83
C ASN A 115 2.94 -3.74 -7.38
N VAL A 116 2.10 -4.59 -6.76
CA VAL A 116 2.46 -5.99 -6.49
C VAL A 116 2.84 -6.72 -7.78
N GLU A 117 1.98 -6.64 -8.80
CA GLU A 117 2.19 -7.30 -10.09
C GLU A 117 3.41 -6.75 -10.84
N ALA A 118 3.68 -5.44 -10.74
CA ALA A 118 4.86 -4.81 -11.34
C ALA A 118 6.21 -5.33 -10.79
N ASN A 119 6.17 -6.03 -9.65
CA ASN A 119 7.33 -6.67 -9.02
C ASN A 119 7.37 -8.19 -9.22
N GLY A 120 6.56 -8.72 -10.14
CA GLY A 120 6.54 -10.15 -10.49
C GLY A 120 5.84 -11.05 -9.45
N LEU A 121 5.10 -10.44 -8.51
CA LEU A 121 4.30 -11.14 -7.52
C LEU A 121 2.85 -11.26 -8.00
N THR A 122 2.19 -12.34 -7.66
CA THR A 122 0.77 -12.56 -8.00
C THR A 122 -0.17 -12.07 -6.88
N PRO A 123 -1.43 -11.75 -7.19
CA PRO A 123 -2.45 -11.47 -6.17
C PRO A 123 -2.67 -12.61 -5.17
N ALA A 124 -2.32 -13.86 -5.54
CA ALA A 124 -2.40 -15.00 -4.65
C ALA A 124 -1.23 -15.05 -3.65
N GLU A 125 -0.04 -14.61 -4.06
CA GLU A 125 1.15 -14.54 -3.19
C GLU A 125 1.09 -13.37 -2.23
N VAL A 126 0.59 -12.22 -2.69
CA VAL A 126 0.44 -10.99 -1.90
C VAL A 126 -0.96 -10.42 -2.12
N PRO A 127 -1.96 -10.88 -1.36
CA PRO A 127 -3.31 -10.34 -1.45
C PRO A 127 -3.37 -8.89 -0.96
N VAL A 128 -4.10 -8.06 -1.69
CA VAL A 128 -4.48 -6.70 -1.29
C VAL A 128 -5.94 -6.68 -0.85
N VAL A 129 -6.20 -6.38 0.43
CA VAL A 129 -7.54 -6.46 1.04
C VAL A 129 -8.03 -5.12 1.59
N GLY A 130 -9.36 -4.95 1.62
CA GLY A 130 -9.99 -3.76 2.18
C GLY A 130 -10.15 -3.85 3.71
N ILE A 131 -9.35 -3.10 4.46
CA ILE A 131 -9.46 -2.94 5.92
C ILE A 131 -9.50 -1.45 6.24
N THR A 132 -10.71 -0.93 6.52
CA THR A 132 -10.91 0.45 6.96
C THR A 132 -10.75 0.53 8.47
N TRP A 133 -9.92 1.46 8.93
CA TRP A 133 -9.67 1.67 10.35
C TRP A 133 -10.95 1.97 11.12
N GLY A 134 -11.06 1.39 12.33
CA GLY A 134 -12.24 1.53 13.18
C GLY A 134 -13.46 0.71 12.73
N LEU A 135 -13.38 -0.01 11.60
CA LEU A 135 -14.45 -0.90 11.13
C LEU A 135 -14.05 -2.37 11.28
N PHE A 136 -14.96 -3.16 11.85
CA PHE A 136 -14.82 -4.60 11.94
C PHE A 136 -15.40 -5.26 10.66
N SER A 137 -14.56 -5.43 9.65
CA SER A 137 -14.97 -6.01 8.36
C SER A 137 -14.79 -7.53 8.32
N PRO A 138 -15.55 -8.26 7.48
CA PRO A 138 -15.30 -9.70 7.24
C PRO A 138 -13.86 -9.99 6.80
N ALA A 139 -13.25 -9.12 6.01
CA ALA A 139 -11.85 -9.25 5.58
C ALA A 139 -10.87 -9.22 6.77
N LEU A 140 -11.13 -8.39 7.79
CA LEU A 140 -10.35 -8.37 9.02
C LEU A 140 -10.46 -9.70 9.78
N PHE A 141 -11.66 -10.27 9.87
CA PHE A 141 -11.89 -11.55 10.56
C PHE A 141 -11.35 -12.77 9.80
N GLN A 142 -11.10 -12.64 8.50
CA GLN A 142 -10.50 -13.69 7.66
C GLN A 142 -8.97 -13.68 7.72
N LEU A 143 -8.35 -12.67 8.32
CA LEU A 143 -6.91 -12.66 8.51
C LEU A 143 -6.51 -13.85 9.41
N GLY A 144 -5.53 -14.62 8.94
CA GLY A 144 -4.84 -15.59 9.77
C GLY A 144 -3.96 -14.92 10.82
N PRO A 145 -3.23 -15.69 11.64
CA PRO A 145 -2.37 -15.10 12.65
C PRO A 145 -1.23 -14.29 12.00
N ILE A 146 -0.90 -13.15 12.59
CA ILE A 146 0.08 -12.18 12.08
C ILE A 146 1.25 -12.10 13.05
N ASP A 147 2.47 -12.09 12.51
CA ASP A 147 3.70 -11.98 13.32
C ASP A 147 4.20 -10.54 13.38
N ILE A 148 3.98 -9.75 12.31
CA ILE A 148 4.43 -8.36 12.18
C ILE A 148 3.31 -7.52 11.54
N ILE A 149 3.05 -6.34 12.12
CA ILE A 149 2.20 -5.31 11.52
C ILE A 149 3.07 -4.14 11.09
N LEU A 150 2.95 -3.72 9.83
CA LEU A 150 3.60 -2.55 9.25
C LEU A 150 2.59 -1.40 9.13
N GLY A 151 3.10 -0.19 9.29
CA GLY A 151 2.36 1.06 9.02
C GLY A 151 3.35 2.19 8.79
N SER A 152 3.27 2.83 7.63
CA SER A 152 4.12 3.94 7.20
C SER A 152 3.25 5.17 6.97
N ASP A 153 3.57 6.31 7.60
CA ASP A 153 2.80 7.57 7.47
C ASP A 153 1.29 7.40 7.74
N CYS A 154 0.93 6.53 8.69
CA CYS A 154 -0.46 6.21 9.00
C CYS A 154 -1.13 7.20 9.98
N PHE A 155 -0.35 8.05 10.65
CA PHE A 155 -0.85 9.07 11.59
C PHE A 155 -0.87 10.45 10.91
N TYR A 156 -1.94 10.76 10.19
CA TYR A 156 -2.16 12.06 9.56
C TYR A 156 -3.64 12.45 9.63
N ASP A 157 -3.95 13.74 9.47
CA ASP A 157 -5.32 14.19 9.31
C ASP A 157 -5.74 14.06 7.83
N PRO A 158 -6.69 13.18 7.48
CA PRO A 158 -7.13 13.00 6.10
C PRO A 158 -7.90 14.21 5.55
N LYS A 159 -8.27 15.19 6.39
CA LYS A 159 -8.98 16.39 5.95
C LYS A 159 -8.07 17.56 5.58
N GLY A 160 -6.77 17.45 5.86
CA GLY A 160 -5.86 18.60 5.83
C GLY A 160 -6.20 19.60 6.94
N GLY A 161 -5.17 20.18 7.55
CA GLY A 161 -5.36 21.29 8.49
C GLY A 161 -5.90 22.54 7.83
#